data_AF-A0A7J8BD38-F1
#
_entry.id   AF-A0A7J8BD38-F1
#
_cell.length_a   1.000
_cell.length_b   1.000
_cell.length_c   1.000
_cell.angle_alpha   90.00
_cell.angle_beta   90.00
_cell.angle_gamma   90.00
#
_symmetry.space_group_name_H-M   'P 1'
#
loop_
_entity.id
_entity.type
_entity.pdbx_description
1 polymer ?
#
loop_
_entity_poly.entity_id
_entity_poly.type
_entity_poly.pdbx_seq_one_letter_code
_entity_poly.pdbx_strand_id
1 'polypeptide(L)'
;MYGAHLASISTPEEQDFINNRYREYQWIGLNDRTIEGDFLWSDGVPLLYENWNPGQPDSYFLSGENCVVMVWHDQGQWSDVPCNYHLSYTCKMGLVSCGSPPKLPLAQVSGRPRLRYEVDTVLRYQCREGLAQRNLPLIRCQENGRWERPQISCVPRRPARALRPAKAPEGRQGRPPGRWKGLLTPPSSPAADPFGPRP
;
A
#
# COMPACT_ATOMS: atom_id res chain seq x y z
N MET A 1 1.61 12.21 15.03
CA MET A 1 0.47 12.73 14.25
C MET A 1 -0.79 12.14 14.85
N TYR A 2 -1.69 13.00 15.34
CA TYR A 2 -2.88 12.63 16.11
C TYR A 2 -4.05 12.14 15.24
N GLY A 3 -3.86 11.97 13.92
CA GLY A 3 -4.91 11.56 12.98
C GLY A 3 -5.92 12.69 12.71
N ALA A 4 -5.44 13.94 12.70
CA ALA A 4 -6.21 15.15 12.47
C ALA A 4 -5.41 16.10 11.58
N HIS A 5 -6.13 16.96 10.87
CA HIS A 5 -5.61 18.04 10.04
C HIS A 5 -6.11 19.39 10.56
N LEU A 6 -5.51 20.49 10.09
CA LEU A 6 -6.14 21.80 10.27
C LEU A 6 -7.54 21.79 9.64
N ALA A 7 -8.48 22.46 10.26
CA ALA A 7 -9.89 22.32 9.92
C ALA A 7 -10.18 22.74 8.48
N SER A 8 -10.77 21.81 7.72
CA SER A 8 -11.52 22.11 6.50
C SER A 8 -12.95 22.49 6.85
N ILE A 9 -13.53 23.43 6.11
CA ILE A 9 -14.89 23.91 6.31
C ILE A 9 -15.66 23.66 5.03
N SER A 10 -16.63 22.76 5.07
CA SER A 10 -17.35 22.31 3.87
C SER A 10 -18.80 22.75 3.84
N THR A 11 -19.30 23.35 4.93
CA THR A 11 -20.71 23.75 5.07
C THR A 11 -20.85 25.03 5.91
N PRO A 12 -21.90 25.84 5.69
CA PRO A 12 -22.23 26.97 6.57
C PRO A 12 -22.44 26.53 8.04
N GLU A 13 -23.06 25.37 8.27
CA GLU A 13 -23.29 24.86 9.62
C GLU A 13 -21.98 24.55 10.36
N GLU A 14 -20.98 24.04 9.63
CA GLU A 14 -19.63 23.83 10.18
C GLU A 14 -18.92 25.16 10.48
N GLN A 15 -19.05 26.15 9.59
CA GLN A 15 -18.52 27.49 9.79
C GLN A 15 -19.08 28.13 11.06
N ASP A 16 -20.41 28.10 11.22
CA ASP A 16 -21.11 28.64 12.37
C ASP A 16 -20.72 27.91 13.65
N PHE A 17 -20.62 26.58 13.60
CA PHE A 17 -20.21 25.77 14.75
C PHE A 17 -18.82 26.16 15.25
N ILE A 18 -17.83 26.28 14.35
CA ILE A 18 -16.46 26.64 14.71
C ILE A 18 -16.41 28.05 15.27
N ASN A 19 -16.99 29.04 14.57
CA ASN A 19 -16.94 30.44 14.96
C ASN A 19 -17.65 30.72 16.30
N ASN A 20 -18.77 30.05 16.57
CA ASN A 20 -19.48 30.21 17.83
C ASN A 20 -18.73 29.58 19.02
N ARG A 21 -17.94 28.53 18.76
CA ARG A 21 -17.25 27.76 19.80
C ARG A 21 -15.95 28.41 20.25
N TYR A 22 -15.27 29.13 19.36
CA TYR A 22 -13.95 29.72 19.58
C TYR A 22 -13.98 31.20 19.18
N ARG A 23 -13.68 32.09 20.14
CA ARG A 23 -13.77 33.55 19.96
C ARG A 23 -12.39 34.20 19.73
N GLU A 24 -11.59 33.58 18.87
CA GLU A 24 -10.21 33.97 18.60
C GLU A 24 -9.93 33.89 17.09
N TYR A 25 -8.90 34.59 16.61
CA TYR A 25 -8.38 34.34 15.28
C TYR A 25 -7.67 33.01 15.25
N GLN A 26 -8.03 32.21 14.27
CA GLN A 26 -7.55 30.85 14.20
C GLN A 26 -7.10 30.47 12.80
N TRP A 27 -5.99 29.77 12.72
CA TRP A 27 -5.59 29.07 11.51
C TRP A 27 -6.59 27.98 11.17
N ILE A 28 -6.95 27.94 9.88
CA ILE A 28 -7.70 26.86 9.25
C ILE A 28 -6.82 26.17 8.21
N GLY A 29 -7.31 25.07 7.63
CA GLY A 29 -6.51 24.25 6.72
C GLY A 29 -6.37 24.80 5.30
N LEU A 30 -7.04 25.91 4.96
CA LEU A 30 -7.03 26.48 3.61
C LEU A 30 -5.72 27.21 3.36
N ASN A 31 -5.11 26.98 2.20
CA ASN A 31 -3.81 27.53 1.84
C ASN A 31 -3.58 27.42 0.33
N ASP A 32 -2.78 28.32 -0.23
CA ASP A 32 -2.35 28.32 -1.64
C ASP A 32 -0.81 28.21 -1.76
N ARG A 33 -0.17 27.65 -0.72
CA ARG A 33 1.30 27.46 -0.60
C ARG A 33 2.00 26.78 -1.77
N THR A 34 1.24 26.11 -2.63
CA THR A 34 1.77 25.38 -3.78
C THR A 34 1.74 26.23 -5.04
N ILE A 35 0.65 26.96 -5.27
CA ILE A 35 0.40 27.80 -6.44
C ILE A 35 -0.43 28.99 -5.96
N GLU A 36 0.14 30.20 -6.07
CA GLU A 36 -0.53 31.44 -5.66
C GLU A 36 -1.91 31.56 -6.33
N GLY A 37 -2.94 31.82 -5.52
CA GLY A 37 -4.33 31.94 -5.95
C GLY A 37 -5.07 30.61 -6.15
N ASP A 38 -4.41 29.45 -5.99
CA ASP A 38 -5.03 28.12 -6.03
C ASP A 38 -5.15 27.55 -4.60
N PHE A 39 -6.26 27.88 -3.95
CA PHE A 39 -6.51 27.52 -2.56
C PHE A 39 -6.97 26.07 -2.41
N LEU A 40 -6.25 25.32 -1.57
CA LEU A 40 -6.49 23.90 -1.29
C LEU A 40 -6.56 23.66 0.22
N TRP A 41 -7.42 22.74 0.65
CA TRP A 41 -7.44 22.28 2.03
C TRP A 41 -6.26 21.32 2.31
N SER A 42 -5.62 21.48 3.46
CA SER A 42 -4.48 20.65 3.88
C SER A 42 -4.82 19.15 4.13
N ASP A 43 -6.10 18.81 4.18
CA ASP A 43 -6.61 17.44 4.29
C ASP A 43 -7.03 16.83 2.93
N GLY A 44 -6.91 17.59 1.83
CA GLY A 44 -7.22 17.15 0.48
C GLY A 44 -8.71 17.12 0.13
N VAL A 45 -9.59 17.56 1.04
CA VAL A 45 -11.01 17.77 0.72
C VAL A 45 -11.11 18.87 -0.35
N PRO A 46 -12.01 18.74 -1.36
CA PRO A 46 -12.20 19.79 -2.35
C PRO A 46 -12.76 21.08 -1.72
N LEU A 47 -12.30 22.24 -2.19
CA LEU A 47 -12.88 23.53 -1.83
C LEU A 47 -14.24 23.70 -2.53
N LEU A 48 -15.32 23.40 -1.81
CA LEU A 48 -16.70 23.48 -2.30
C LEU A 48 -17.54 24.56 -1.60
N TYR A 49 -17.01 25.12 -0.52
CA TYR A 49 -17.63 26.16 0.29
C TYR A 49 -16.58 27.23 0.53
N GLU A 50 -16.98 28.49 0.40
CA GLU A 50 -16.12 29.66 0.59
C GLU A 50 -16.81 30.68 1.48
N ASN A 51 -16.04 31.28 2.39
CA ASN A 51 -16.52 32.33 3.30
C ASN A 51 -15.51 33.47 3.42
N TRP A 52 -14.94 33.89 2.29
CA TRP A 52 -13.99 35.00 2.24
C TRP A 52 -14.60 36.29 2.78
N ASN A 53 -13.80 37.06 3.50
CA ASN A 53 -14.14 38.44 3.87
C ASN A 53 -14.24 39.30 2.59
N PRO A 54 -15.08 40.35 2.54
CA PRO A 54 -15.19 41.18 1.34
C PRO A 54 -13.84 41.73 0.90
N GLY A 55 -13.49 41.48 -0.37
CA GLY A 55 -12.22 41.90 -0.95
C GLY A 55 -11.09 40.88 -0.85
N GLN A 56 -11.31 39.72 -0.22
CA GLN A 56 -10.32 38.65 -0.09
C GLN A 56 -10.59 37.49 -1.08
N PRO A 57 -9.58 36.66 -1.40
CA PRO A 57 -8.16 36.85 -1.06
C PRO A 57 -7.56 38.02 -1.89
N ASP A 58 -6.70 38.84 -1.27
CA ASP A 58 -6.13 40.03 -1.93
C ASP A 58 -4.61 40.02 -2.12
N SER A 59 -3.90 39.05 -1.54
CA SER A 59 -2.43 39.03 -1.52
C SER A 59 -1.87 40.42 -1.20
N TYR A 60 -2.43 41.09 -0.18
CA TYR A 60 -2.13 42.44 0.27
C TYR A 60 -0.63 42.80 0.26
N PHE A 61 0.27 41.85 0.60
CA PHE A 61 1.73 42.06 0.58
C PHE A 61 2.43 41.77 -0.77
N LEU A 62 1.71 41.70 -1.89
CA LEU A 62 2.20 41.43 -3.26
C LEU A 62 2.82 40.03 -3.48
N SER A 63 3.03 39.26 -2.41
CA SER A 63 3.31 37.82 -2.37
C SER A 63 3.52 37.37 -0.92
N GLY A 64 3.27 36.10 -0.61
CA GLY A 64 3.68 35.48 0.66
C GLY A 64 2.56 35.21 1.67
N GLU A 65 1.32 35.58 1.37
CA GLU A 65 0.14 35.35 2.21
C GLU A 65 -0.48 33.98 1.96
N ASN A 66 0.31 32.94 2.19
CA ASN A 66 -0.09 31.61 1.73
C ASN A 66 -0.99 30.84 2.71
N CYS A 67 -1.44 31.47 3.80
CA CYS A 67 -2.16 30.81 4.89
C CYS A 67 -3.43 31.56 5.22
N VAL A 68 -4.51 30.82 5.50
CA VAL A 68 -5.82 31.43 5.73
C VAL A 68 -6.19 31.43 7.21
N VAL A 69 -6.59 32.61 7.69
CA VAL A 69 -7.12 32.81 9.05
C VAL A 69 -8.63 32.97 9.00
N MET A 70 -9.32 32.41 10.01
CA MET A 70 -10.71 32.73 10.30
C MET A 70 -10.79 33.93 11.25
N VAL A 71 -11.50 34.98 10.85
CA VAL A 71 -11.66 36.24 11.60
C VAL A 71 -12.94 36.18 12.44
N TRP A 72 -12.79 35.89 13.73
CA TRP A 72 -13.91 35.56 14.62
C TRP A 72 -15.04 36.61 14.65
N HIS A 73 -14.67 37.89 14.73
CA HIS A 73 -15.64 38.98 14.92
C HIS A 73 -16.36 39.39 13.63
N ASP A 74 -15.81 38.99 12.48
CA ASP A 74 -16.38 39.20 11.15
C ASP A 74 -17.15 37.95 10.71
N GLN A 75 -18.00 37.42 11.61
CA GLN A 75 -18.78 36.19 11.38
C GLN A 75 -17.92 34.96 11.01
N GLY A 76 -16.64 34.96 11.37
CA GLY A 76 -15.73 33.87 11.00
C GLY A 76 -15.36 33.87 9.52
N GLN A 77 -15.44 35.02 8.84
CA GLN A 77 -14.98 35.16 7.46
C GLN A 77 -13.46 35.00 7.34
N TRP A 78 -13.00 34.67 6.15
CA TRP A 78 -11.63 34.24 5.91
C TRP A 78 -10.78 35.35 5.29
N SER A 79 -9.52 35.40 5.68
CA SER A 79 -8.49 36.25 5.07
C SER A 79 -7.22 35.46 4.82
N ASP A 80 -6.58 35.69 3.68
CA ASP A 80 -5.21 35.24 3.44
C ASP A 80 -4.24 36.18 4.17
N VAL A 81 -3.25 35.60 4.85
CA VAL A 81 -2.29 36.33 5.68
C VAL A 81 -0.93 35.61 5.68
N PRO A 82 0.16 36.28 6.11
CA PRO A 82 1.47 35.64 6.19
C PRO A 82 1.48 34.47 7.17
N CYS A 83 1.97 33.32 6.72
CA CYS A 83 2.02 32.08 7.52
C CYS A 83 2.86 32.17 8.81
N ASN A 84 3.62 33.24 9.02
CA ASN A 84 4.50 33.41 10.18
C ASN A 84 3.80 34.02 11.41
N TYR A 85 2.49 34.27 11.35
CA TYR A 85 1.73 34.74 12.50
C TYR A 85 1.54 33.65 13.56
N HIS A 86 1.61 34.06 14.83
CA HIS A 86 1.42 33.18 15.98
C HIS A 86 -0.04 33.25 16.45
N LEU A 87 -0.89 32.44 15.83
CA LEU A 87 -2.33 32.37 16.13
C LEU A 87 -2.72 31.01 16.71
N SER A 88 -3.86 30.97 17.37
CA SER A 88 -4.55 29.73 17.70
C SER A 88 -4.87 28.95 16.41
N TYR A 89 -5.16 27.65 16.52
CA TYR A 89 -5.51 26.83 15.37
C TYR A 89 -6.60 25.83 15.74
N THR A 90 -7.44 25.52 14.76
CA THR A 90 -8.50 24.52 14.92
C THR A 90 -8.19 23.30 14.08
N CYS A 91 -8.22 22.12 14.70
CA CYS A 91 -8.05 20.85 14.02
C CYS A 91 -9.39 20.15 13.81
N LYS A 92 -9.54 19.49 12.66
CA LYS A 92 -10.66 18.60 12.34
C LYS A 92 -10.17 17.17 12.23
N MET A 93 -11.00 16.24 12.70
CA MET A 93 -10.75 14.81 12.65
C MET A 93 -12.01 14.11 12.17
N GLY A 94 -11.86 13.10 11.30
CA GLY A 94 -12.99 12.29 10.84
C GLY A 94 -13.68 11.58 12.00
N LEU A 95 -15.01 11.47 11.96
CA LEU A 95 -15.76 10.77 13.02
C LEU A 95 -15.41 9.28 13.07
N VAL A 96 -15.25 8.67 11.90
CA VAL A 96 -14.89 7.26 11.76
C VAL A 96 -13.37 7.08 11.68
N SER A 97 -12.86 6.08 12.38
CA SER A 97 -11.46 5.68 12.36
C SER A 97 -11.31 4.23 12.72
N CYS A 98 -10.20 3.64 12.31
CA CYS A 98 -9.78 2.35 12.82
C CYS A 98 -8.89 2.50 14.05
N GLY A 99 -9.04 1.57 15.00
CA GLY A 99 -8.12 1.42 16.12
C GLY A 99 -6.85 0.66 15.74
N SER A 100 -6.21 0.02 16.72
CA SER A 100 -5.04 -0.82 16.46
C SER A 100 -5.32 -1.91 15.42
N PRO A 101 -4.39 -2.17 14.48
CA PRO A 101 -4.57 -3.19 13.45
C PRO A 101 -4.61 -4.61 14.04
N PRO A 102 -5.23 -5.59 13.34
CA PRO A 102 -5.28 -6.98 13.79
C PRO A 102 -3.89 -7.55 14.09
N LYS A 103 -3.71 -8.20 15.24
CA LYS A 103 -2.44 -8.84 15.58
C LYS A 103 -2.28 -10.14 14.79
N LEU A 104 -1.17 -10.28 14.07
CA LEU A 104 -0.83 -11.51 13.35
C LEU A 104 0.36 -12.21 14.02
N PRO A 105 0.32 -13.55 14.22
CA PRO A 105 1.43 -14.26 14.88
C PRO A 105 2.74 -14.23 14.11
N LEU A 106 2.69 -14.23 12.78
CA LEU A 106 3.88 -14.37 11.91
C LEU A 106 4.24 -13.09 11.15
N ALA A 107 3.51 -12.00 11.39
CA ALA A 107 3.72 -10.73 10.71
C ALA A 107 3.49 -9.56 11.68
N GLN A 108 4.16 -8.44 11.41
CA GLN A 108 4.03 -7.21 12.17
C GLN A 108 3.79 -6.04 11.24
N VAL A 109 3.04 -5.03 11.68
CA VAL A 109 2.85 -3.81 10.89
C VAL A 109 4.14 -3.00 10.90
N SER A 110 4.50 -2.43 9.75
CA SER A 110 5.65 -1.53 9.61
C SER A 110 5.37 -0.17 10.24
N GLY A 111 6.35 0.37 10.97
CA GLY A 111 6.28 1.72 11.55
C GLY A 111 5.79 1.75 13.00
N ARG A 112 5.58 2.98 13.52
CA ARG A 112 5.13 3.19 14.90
C ARG A 112 3.60 3.02 15.01
N PRO A 113 3.11 2.21 15.97
CA PRO A 113 1.67 2.08 16.22
C PRO A 113 1.03 3.43 16.55
N ARG A 114 -0.22 3.64 16.08
CA ARG A 114 -1.06 4.78 16.41
C ARG A 114 -2.30 4.29 17.16
N LEU A 115 -2.85 5.15 18.02
CA LEU A 115 -4.14 4.88 18.69
C LEU A 115 -5.31 4.94 17.71
N ARG A 116 -5.19 5.80 16.69
CA ARG A 116 -6.24 6.09 15.71
C ARG A 116 -5.65 6.16 14.30
N TYR A 117 -6.38 5.60 13.34
CA TYR A 117 -6.05 5.61 11.92
C TYR A 117 -7.25 6.13 11.14
N GLU A 118 -7.02 7.11 10.27
CA GLU A 118 -8.03 7.68 9.39
C GLU A 118 -8.56 6.62 8.41
N VAL A 119 -9.79 6.81 7.94
CA VAL A 119 -10.35 6.01 6.84
C VAL A 119 -9.39 6.08 5.64
N ASP A 120 -9.33 4.98 4.90
CA ASP A 120 -8.39 4.76 3.79
C ASP A 120 -6.91 4.70 4.14
N THR A 121 -6.54 4.83 5.43
CA THR A 121 -5.16 4.55 5.84
C THR A 121 -4.78 3.12 5.43
N VAL A 122 -3.69 3.00 4.68
CA VAL A 122 -3.13 1.71 4.28
C VAL A 122 -1.90 1.37 5.13
N LEU A 123 -1.95 0.21 5.77
CA LEU A 123 -0.83 -0.33 6.54
C LEU A 123 -0.21 -1.52 5.82
N ARG A 124 1.10 -1.64 5.93
CA ARG A 124 1.87 -2.77 5.41
C ARG A 124 2.29 -3.69 6.54
N TYR A 125 1.96 -4.97 6.43
CA TYR A 125 2.57 -6.02 7.23
C TYR A 125 3.91 -6.45 6.66
N GLN A 126 4.78 -6.88 7.54
CA GLN A 126 6.05 -7.50 7.24
C GLN A 126 6.10 -8.84 7.96
N CYS A 127 6.38 -9.91 7.22
CA CYS A 127 6.65 -11.20 7.83
C CYS A 127 7.86 -11.11 8.76
N ARG A 128 7.81 -11.87 9.86
CA ARG A 128 8.95 -12.01 10.76
C ARG A 128 10.16 -12.59 10.02
N GLU A 129 11.34 -12.39 10.60
CA GLU A 129 12.61 -12.85 10.04
C GLU A 129 12.60 -14.35 9.74
N GLY A 130 13.24 -14.76 8.64
CA GLY A 130 13.28 -16.15 8.18
C GLY A 130 12.05 -16.61 7.38
N LEU A 131 10.97 -15.83 7.35
CA LEU A 131 9.75 -16.16 6.60
C LEU A 131 9.74 -15.51 5.20
N ALA A 132 9.10 -16.19 4.25
CA ALA A 132 8.76 -15.69 2.93
C ALA A 132 7.33 -15.15 2.94
N GLN A 133 7.15 -13.93 2.42
CA GLN A 133 5.83 -13.34 2.20
C GLN A 133 5.12 -14.05 1.03
N ARG A 134 3.85 -14.37 1.26
CA ARG A 134 2.87 -14.79 0.25
C ARG A 134 1.66 -13.85 0.35
N ASN A 135 1.02 -13.59 -0.78
CA ASN A 135 -0.11 -12.67 -0.93
C ASN A 135 0.21 -11.20 -0.62
N LEU A 136 -0.81 -10.34 -0.77
CA LEU A 136 -0.71 -8.91 -0.56
C LEU A 136 -0.55 -8.59 0.94
N PRO A 137 0.46 -7.81 1.33
CA PRO A 137 0.74 -7.50 2.73
C PRO A 137 0.05 -6.19 3.19
N LEU A 138 -1.00 -5.77 2.50
CA LEU A 138 -1.66 -4.48 2.75
C LEU A 138 -3.02 -4.71 3.41
N ILE A 139 -3.36 -3.83 4.34
CA ILE A 139 -4.72 -3.68 4.87
C ILE A 139 -5.11 -2.20 4.84
N ARG A 140 -6.38 -1.93 4.57
CA ARG A 140 -6.95 -0.58 4.58
C ARG A 140 -7.94 -0.40 5.73
N CYS A 141 -7.98 0.80 6.30
CA CYS A 141 -9.06 1.20 7.20
C CYS A 141 -10.32 1.53 6.39
N GLN A 142 -11.42 0.82 6.62
CA GLN A 142 -12.66 1.01 5.87
C GLN A 142 -13.52 2.13 6.46
N GLU A 143 -14.47 2.63 5.66
CA GLU A 143 -15.44 3.66 6.03
C GLU A 143 -16.33 3.30 7.23
N ASN A 144 -16.41 2.01 7.58
CA ASN A 144 -17.14 1.52 8.76
C ASN A 144 -16.27 1.47 10.04
N GLY A 145 -15.03 1.95 9.98
CA GLY A 145 -14.08 1.96 11.10
C GLY A 145 -13.43 0.61 11.40
N ARG A 146 -13.54 -0.37 10.49
CA ARG A 146 -12.89 -1.68 10.61
C ARG A 146 -11.76 -1.83 9.61
N TRP A 147 -10.74 -2.59 10.01
CA TRP A 147 -9.67 -2.99 9.10
C TRP A 147 -10.17 -4.05 8.12
N GLU A 148 -9.73 -3.94 6.86
CA GLU A 148 -9.80 -5.06 5.92
C GLU A 148 -9.16 -6.32 6.52
N ARG A 149 -9.70 -7.49 6.16
CA ARG A 149 -9.12 -8.77 6.60
C ARG A 149 -7.72 -8.93 6.00
N PRO A 150 -6.67 -9.12 6.81
CA PRO A 150 -5.32 -9.33 6.29
C PRO A 150 -5.27 -10.57 5.39
N GLN A 151 -4.78 -10.40 4.16
CA GLN A 151 -4.62 -11.51 3.19
C GLN A 151 -3.21 -12.11 3.19
N ILE A 152 -2.26 -11.48 3.88
CA ILE A 152 -0.88 -11.91 3.97
C ILE A 152 -0.75 -13.32 4.55
N SER A 153 0.15 -14.11 3.96
CA SER A 153 0.58 -15.39 4.52
C SER A 153 2.10 -15.41 4.62
N CYS A 154 2.63 -15.86 5.76
CA CYS A 154 4.07 -15.93 6.00
C CYS A 154 4.46 -17.39 6.16
N VAL A 155 5.23 -17.92 5.20
CA VAL A 155 5.62 -19.33 5.16
C VAL A 155 7.14 -19.46 5.29
N PRO A 156 7.67 -20.58 5.82
CA PRO A 156 9.11 -20.81 5.82
C PRO A 156 9.69 -20.69 4.41
N ARG A 157 10.86 -20.05 4.29
CA ARG A 157 11.61 -20.03 3.03
C ARG A 157 11.98 -21.45 2.66
N ARG A 158 11.65 -21.88 1.43
CA ARG A 158 12.14 -23.17 0.93
C ARG A 158 13.67 -23.08 0.86
N PRO A 159 14.42 -24.06 1.39
CA PRO A 159 15.86 -24.09 1.21
C PRO A 159 16.18 -24.14 -0.29
N ALA A 160 17.25 -23.45 -0.71
CA ALA A 160 17.67 -23.30 -2.11
C ALA A 160 18.10 -24.63 -2.78
N ARG A 161 17.88 -25.79 -2.16
CA ARG A 161 18.29 -27.11 -2.66
C ARG A 161 17.10 -27.96 -3.08
N ALA A 162 16.64 -27.70 -4.30
CA ALA A 162 16.25 -28.72 -5.26
C ALA A 162 16.51 -28.23 -6.70
N LEU A 163 17.60 -27.51 -6.92
CA LEU A 163 18.22 -27.50 -8.25
C LEU A 163 18.76 -28.93 -8.44
N ARG A 164 18.20 -29.61 -9.43
CA ARG A 164 18.41 -31.01 -9.79
C ARG A 164 19.91 -31.39 -9.68
N PRO A 165 20.28 -32.57 -9.15
CA PRO A 165 21.64 -33.06 -9.34
C PRO A 165 21.90 -33.15 -10.84
N ALA A 166 22.95 -32.46 -11.31
CA ALA A 166 23.48 -32.65 -12.64
C ALA A 166 23.84 -34.14 -12.79
N LYS A 167 23.27 -34.80 -13.80
CA LYS A 167 23.73 -36.14 -14.21
C LYS A 167 25.23 -36.04 -14.47
N ALA A 168 26.01 -36.88 -13.80
CA ALA A 168 27.43 -37.03 -14.06
C ALA A 168 27.65 -37.38 -15.55
N PRO A 169 28.70 -36.87 -16.21
CA PRO A 169 28.98 -37.23 -17.58
C PRO A 169 29.40 -38.70 -17.64
N GLU A 170 28.69 -39.44 -18.49
CA GLU A 170 28.94 -40.85 -18.80
C GLU A 170 30.34 -40.98 -19.41
N GLY A 171 31.23 -41.69 -18.70
CA GLY A 171 32.60 -41.92 -19.14
C GLY A 171 32.64 -42.68 -20.46
N ARG A 172 33.31 -42.09 -21.47
CA ARG A 172 33.70 -42.77 -22.71
C ARG A 172 34.58 -43.97 -22.38
N GLN A 173 34.05 -45.18 -22.55
CA GLN A 173 34.85 -46.40 -22.54
C GLN A 173 35.74 -46.43 -23.79
N GLY A 174 37.05 -46.48 -23.55
CA GLY A 174 38.05 -46.73 -24.57
C GLY A 174 37.90 -48.15 -25.15
N ARG A 175 37.94 -48.22 -26.48
CA ARG A 175 37.87 -49.42 -27.31
C ARG A 175 39.25 -50.11 -27.34
N PRO A 176 39.39 -51.42 -27.05
CA PRO A 176 40.57 -52.16 -27.45
C PRO A 176 40.42 -52.72 -28.89
N PRO A 177 41.53 -53.01 -29.58
CA PRO A 177 41.55 -53.18 -31.03
C PRO A 177 41.04 -54.55 -31.47
N GLY A 178 40.46 -54.56 -32.68
CA GLY A 178 39.86 -55.75 -33.29
C GLY A 178 40.88 -56.83 -33.66
N ARG A 179 40.44 -58.09 -33.54
CA ARG A 179 41.11 -59.26 -34.10
C ARG A 179 40.14 -59.96 -35.05
N TRP A 180 40.63 -60.22 -36.25
CA TRP A 180 39.86 -60.69 -37.41
C TRP A 180 39.75 -62.23 -37.46
N LYS A 181 38.60 -62.65 -38.01
CA LYS A 181 38.29 -63.89 -38.78
C LYS A 181 38.34 -65.26 -38.07
N GLY A 182 37.18 -65.91 -38.12
CA GLY A 182 37.03 -67.36 -38.19
C GLY A 182 35.73 -67.68 -38.94
N LEU A 183 35.85 -68.26 -40.13
CA LEU A 183 34.75 -68.80 -40.93
C LEU A 183 34.15 -70.07 -40.29
N LEU A 184 32.97 -70.45 -40.80
CA LEU A 184 32.44 -71.80 -41.04
C LEU A 184 31.10 -72.09 -40.34
N THR A 185 30.02 -72.01 -41.13
CA THR A 185 28.78 -72.81 -41.06
C THR A 185 29.07 -74.30 -41.32
N PRO A 186 28.10 -75.27 -41.33
CA PRO A 186 26.70 -75.42 -40.85
C PRO A 186 26.57 -76.76 -40.03
N PRO A 187 25.48 -77.59 -39.96
CA PRO A 187 24.10 -77.50 -40.50
C PRO A 187 22.92 -77.97 -39.59
N SER A 188 21.73 -77.74 -40.16
CA SER A 188 20.51 -78.58 -40.19
C SER A 188 19.65 -78.81 -38.94
N SER A 189 18.42 -78.27 -39.05
CA SER A 189 17.14 -78.71 -38.47
C SER A 189 16.80 -80.18 -38.87
N PRO A 190 15.76 -80.86 -38.34
CA PRO A 190 14.35 -80.48 -38.63
C PRO A 190 13.32 -80.86 -37.53
N ALA A 191 12.15 -80.24 -37.56
CA ALA A 191 10.88 -80.92 -37.25
C ALA A 191 9.71 -80.02 -37.64
N ALA A 192 8.94 -80.45 -38.63
CA ALA A 192 7.55 -80.86 -38.45
C ALA A 192 6.82 -80.71 -39.78
N ASP A 193 6.31 -81.84 -40.29
CA ASP A 193 5.21 -81.85 -41.24
C ASP A 193 4.33 -83.06 -40.85
N PRO A 194 3.03 -82.87 -40.60
CA PRO A 194 2.12 -83.98 -40.70
C PRO A 194 0.79 -83.57 -41.34
N PHE A 195 0.57 -84.01 -42.58
CA PHE A 195 -0.76 -84.35 -43.08
C PHE A 195 -0.64 -85.56 -44.02
N GLY A 196 -1.33 -86.66 -43.68
CA GLY A 196 -1.38 -87.93 -44.43
C GLY A 196 -2.32 -87.88 -45.65
N PRO A 197 -3.11 -88.91 -46.01
CA PRO A 197 -3.07 -90.35 -45.66
C PRO A 197 -3.35 -91.33 -46.86
N ARG A 198 -3.36 -92.65 -46.55
CA ARG A 198 -4.05 -93.82 -47.20
C ARG A 198 -3.32 -94.59 -48.33
N PRO A 199 -3.66 -95.87 -48.57
CA PRO A 199 -4.49 -96.82 -47.81
C PRO A 199 -3.70 -97.84 -46.97
#